data_AF-A0AAU4C3P2-F1
#
_entry.id   AF-A0AAU4C3P2-F1
#
_cell.length_a   1.000
_cell.length_b   1.000
_cell.length_c   1.000
_cell.angle_alpha   90.00
_cell.angle_beta   90.00
_cell.angle_gamma   90.00
#
_symmetry.space_group_name_H-M   'P 1'
#
loop_
_entity.id
_entity.type
_entity.pdbx_description
1 polymer ?
#
loop_
_entity_poly.entity_id
_entity_poly.type
_entity_poly.pdbx_seq_one_letter_code
_entity_poly.pdbx_strand_id
1 'polypeptide(L)' 'MFELMEWLAERGVTTVFKVDGDRVVERRAAWMVIVSGGPLGDDSFFRADLATPDACLDSLLTHLETNGLSPFA' A
#
# COMPACT_ATOMS: atom_id res chain seq x y z
N MET A 1 4.29 -2.61 9.88
CA MET A 1 3.35 -1.65 9.24
C MET A 1 3.76 -0.21 9.54
N PHE A 2 3.83 0.24 10.79
CA PHE A 2 4.22 1.63 11.11
C PHE A 2 5.59 2.01 10.56
N GLU A 3 6.62 1.19 10.79
CA GLU A 3 7.97 1.42 10.25
C GLU A 3 7.99 1.52 8.72
N LEU A 4 7.19 0.70 8.03
CA LEU A 4 7.04 0.78 6.57
C LEU A 4 6.40 2.11 6.14
N MET A 5 5.37 2.56 6.85
CA MET A 5 4.69 3.82 6.54
C MET A 5 5.61 5.03 6.80
N GLU A 6 6.41 5.00 7.86
CA GLU A 6 7.44 6.00 8.14
C GLU A 6 8.49 6.02 7.02
N TRP A 7 9.03 4.85 6.66
CA TRP A 7 10.02 4.71 5.58
C TRP A 7 9.49 5.25 4.23
N LEU A 8 8.22 4.99 3.91
CA LEU A 8 7.55 5.50 2.71
C LEU A 8 7.38 7.03 2.78
N ALA A 9 6.93 7.55 3.92
CA ALA A 9 6.72 8.99 4.12
C ALA A 9 8.02 9.78 4.01
N GLU A 10 9.13 9.29 4.57
CA GLU A 10 10.47 9.90 4.46
C GLU A 10 10.95 10.04 3.01
N ARG A 11 10.44 9.21 2.11
CA ARG A 11 10.78 9.21 0.68
C ARG A 11 9.76 9.96 -0.18
N GLY A 12 8.84 10.68 0.46
CA GLY A 12 7.81 11.46 -0.24
C GLY A 12 6.69 10.61 -0.83
N VAL A 13 6.54 9.35 -0.42
CA VAL A 13 5.41 8.51 -0.83
C VAL A 13 4.20 8.83 0.02
N THR A 14 3.10 9.22 -0.62
CA THR A 14 1.80 9.31 0.05
C THR A 14 1.21 7.91 0.14
N THR A 15 0.85 7.47 1.35
CA THR A 15 0.30 6.13 1.60
C THR A 15 -1.06 6.21 2.28
N VAL A 16 -2.05 5.51 1.74
CA VAL A 16 -3.33 5.25 2.40
C VAL A 16 -3.49 3.76 2.58
N PHE A 17 -3.59 3.32 3.83
CA PHE A 17 -3.97 1.96 4.20
C PHE A 17 -5.27 2.02 4.97
N LYS A 18 -6.35 1.48 4.41
CA LYS A 18 -7.69 1.60 4.99
C LYS A 18 -8.51 0.33 4.88
N VAL A 19 -9.54 0.24 5.72
CA VAL A 19 -10.62 -0.74 5.62
C VAL A 19 -11.95 -0.02 5.44
N ASP A 20 -12.76 -0.48 4.50
CA ASP A 20 -14.11 0.02 4.24
C ASP A 20 -15.13 -0.81 5.04
N GLY A 21 -15.71 -0.20 6.08
CA GLY A 21 -16.63 -0.88 7.00
C GLY A 21 -17.92 -1.37 6.34
N ASP A 22 -18.44 -0.63 5.36
CA ASP A 22 -19.65 -1.04 4.64
C ASP A 22 -19.36 -2.29 3.82
N ARG A 23 -18.19 -2.32 3.16
CA ARG A 23 -17.75 -3.52 2.42
C ARG A 23 -17.53 -4.73 3.33
N VAL A 24 -17.10 -4.53 4.58
CA VAL A 24 -17.01 -5.62 5.56
C VAL A 24 -18.39 -6.21 5.84
N VAL A 25 -19.40 -5.36 6.08
CA VAL A 25 -20.79 -5.79 6.32
C VAL A 25 -21.35 -6.53 5.10
N GLU A 26 -21.03 -6.04 3.90
CA GLU A 26 -21.41 -6.65 2.62
C GLU A 26 -20.59 -7.90 2.23
N ARG A 27 -19.61 -8.31 3.04
CA ARG A 27 -18.68 -9.43 2.77
C ARG A 27 -17.92 -9.29 1.44
N ARG A 28 -17.50 -8.07 1.12
CA ARG A 28 -16.68 -7.72 -0.05
C ARG A 28 -15.22 -7.47 0.34
N ALA A 29 -14.35 -7.40 -0.66
CA ALA A 29 -12.97 -6.95 -0.46
C ALA A 29 -12.96 -5.51 0.06
N ALA A 30 -12.60 -5.37 1.34
CA ALA A 30 -12.76 -4.14 2.11
C ALA A 30 -11.43 -3.43 2.39
N TRP A 31 -10.31 -4.17 2.32
CA TRP A 31 -9.00 -3.61 2.59
C TRP A 31 -8.43 -2.97 1.34
N MET A 32 -7.76 -1.84 1.54
CA MET A 32 -7.21 -1.02 0.49
C MET A 32 -5.84 -0.52 0.90
N VAL A 33 -4.86 -0.69 0.02
CA VAL A 33 -3.60 0.05 0.05
C VAL A 33 -3.50 0.90 -1.22
N ILE A 34 -3.10 2.15 -1.04
CA ILE A 34 -2.86 3.10 -2.12
C ILE A 34 -1.53 3.77 -1.84
N VAL A 35 -0.62 3.77 -2.82
CA VAL A 35 0.63 4.54 -2.75
C VAL A 35 0.88 5.31 -4.04
N SER A 36 1.50 6.49 -3.91
CA SER A 36 1.83 7.35 -5.05
C SER A 36 2.96 8.32 -4.71
N GLY A 37 3.66 8.78 -5.75
CA GLY A 37 4.69 9.81 -5.66
C GLY A 37 6.05 9.32 -5.16
N GLY A 38 6.96 10.27 -4.92
CA GLY A 38 8.32 9.98 -4.50
C GLY A 38 9.05 9.09 -5.52
N PRO A 39 9.80 8.06 -5.07
CA PRO A 39 10.57 7.18 -5.96
C PRO A 39 9.70 6.30 -6.87
N LEU A 40 8.38 6.29 -6.70
CA LEU A 40 7.47 5.60 -7.62
C LEU A 40 7.31 6.37 -8.93
N GLY A 41 7.52 7.70 -8.93
CA GLY A 41 7.33 8.60 -10.07
C GLY A 41 6.04 9.43 -9.96
N ASP A 42 6.04 10.63 -10.56
CA ASP A 42 4.97 11.63 -10.40
C ASP A 42 3.61 11.18 -10.98
N ASP A 43 3.64 10.36 -12.04
CA ASP A 43 2.44 9.77 -12.67
C ASP A 43 2.18 8.33 -12.19
N SER A 44 2.99 7.83 -11.25
CA SER A 44 2.92 6.45 -10.78
C SER A 44 1.99 6.33 -9.58
N PHE A 45 1.04 5.41 -9.74
CA PHE A 45 0.00 5.13 -8.77
C PHE A 45 -0.14 3.61 -8.64
N PHE A 46 -0.16 3.14 -7.41
CA PHE A 46 -0.46 1.75 -7.08
C PHE A 46 -1.65 1.67 -6.13
N ARG A 47 -2.58 0.77 -6.44
CA ARG A 47 -3.73 0.46 -5.61
C ARG A 47 -4.04 -1.02 -5.64
N ALA A 48 -4.26 -1.59 -4.46
CA ALA A 48 -4.81 -2.93 -4.31
C ALA A 48 -6.03 -2.90 -3.39
N ASP A 49 -7.13 -3.50 -3.85
CA ASP A 49 -8.36 -3.72 -3.10
C ASP A 49 -8.48 -5.23 -2.80
N LEU A 50 -8.24 -5.66 -1.56
CA LEU A 50 -8.13 -7.07 -1.20
C LEU A 50 -8.96 -7.44 0.04
N ALA A 51 -9.08 -8.75 0.28
CA ALA A 51 -9.93 -9.29 1.33
C ALA A 51 -9.32 -9.16 2.75
N THR A 52 -8.00 -9.04 2.87
CA THR A 52 -7.28 -9.02 4.16
C THR A 52 -6.23 -7.90 4.20
N PRO A 53 -5.84 -7.45 5.41
CA PRO A 53 -4.76 -6.48 5.55
C PRO A 53 -3.42 -7.06 5.07
N ASP A 54 -3.14 -8.34 5.39
CA ASP A 54 -1.87 -8.98 5.01
C ASP A 54 -1.72 -9.08 3.49
N ALA A 55 -2.79 -9.42 2.76
CA ALA A 55 -2.73 -9.46 1.29
C ALA A 55 -2.46 -8.07 0.69
N CYS A 56 -2.97 -6.99 1.28
CA CYS A 56 -2.62 -5.63 0.87
C CYS A 56 -1.15 -5.32 1.14
N LEU A 57 -0.63 -5.73 2.31
CA LEU A 57 0.77 -5.55 2.65
C LEU A 57 1.69 -6.31 1.69
N ASP A 58 1.43 -7.58 1.44
CA ASP A 58 2.22 -8.42 0.52
C ASP A 58 2.21 -7.85 -0.90
N SER A 59 1.05 -7.36 -1.35
CA SER A 59 0.91 -6.73 -2.67
C SER A 59 1.69 -5.42 -2.75
N LEU A 60 1.70 -4.62 -1.69
CA LEU A 60 2.53 -3.40 -1.61
C LEU A 60 4.02 -3.74 -1.63
N LEU A 61 4.47 -4.69 -0.81
CA LEU A 61 5.88 -5.08 -0.75
C LEU A 61 6.37 -5.61 -2.09
N THR A 62 5.57 -6.48 -2.73
CA THR A 62 5.86 -6.96 -4.09
C THR A 62 5.99 -5.80 -5.07
N HIS A 63 5.06 -4.83 -5.03
CA HIS A 63 5.13 -3.66 -5.90
C HIS A 63 6.39 -2.83 -5.66
N LEU A 64 6.77 -2.58 -4.41
CA LEU A 64 8.01 -1.87 -4.07
C LEU A 64 9.23 -2.60 -4.62
N GLU A 65 9.33 -3.91 -4.41
CA GLU A 65 10.43 -4.74 -4.93
C GLU A 65 10.54 -4.68 -6.46
N THR A 66 9.41 -4.74 -7.19
CA THR A 66 9.40 -4.59 -8.66
C THR A 66 9.89 -3.22 -9.14
N ASN A 67 9.83 -2.21 -8.28
CA ASN A 67 10.36 -0.86 -8.53
C ASN A 67 11.77 -0.67 -7.95
N GLY A 68 12.42 -1.73 -7.49
CA GLY A 68 13.77 -1.68 -6.90
C GLY A 68 13.83 -1.04 -5.51
N LEU A 69 12.70 -0.97 -4.81
CA LEU A 69 12.58 -0.41 -3.47
C LEU A 69 12.50 -1.55 -2.45
N SER A 70 13.45 -1.59 -1.52
CA SER A 70 13.46 -2.56 -0.43
C SER A 70 13.46 -1.85 0.92
N PRO A 71 12.31 -1.80 1.62
CA PRO A 71 12.21 -1.13 2.92
C PRO A 71 12.93 -1.85 4.07
N PHE A 72 13.33 -3.12 3.87
CA PHE A 72 13.94 -3.96 4.91
C PHE A 72 15.26 -4.64 4.48
N ALA A 73 15.89 -4.18 3.39
CA ALA A 73 17.23 -4.63 2.98
C ALA A 73 18.35 -3.87 3.70
#